data_AF-A0A9Q3V069-F1
#
_entry.id   AF-A0A9Q3V069-F1
#
_cell.length_a   1.000
_cell.length_b   1.000
_cell.length_c   1.000
_cell.angle_alpha   90.00
_cell.angle_beta   90.00
_cell.angle_gamma   90.00
#
_symmetry.space_group_name_H-M   'P 1'
#
loop_
_entity.id
_entity.type
_entity.pdbx_description
1 polymer ?
#
loop_
_entity_poly.entity_id
_entity_poly.type
_entity_poly.pdbx_seq_one_letter_code
_entity_poly.pdbx_strand_id
1 'polypeptide(L)' 'MKISIATSTFNQEKNIRDFLDAALEIADEIIIVDHFSTDRTKKYACPTRKYSLLKKN' A
#
# COMPACT_ATOMS: atom_id res chain seq x y z
N MET A 1 0.36 -11.67 18.69
CA MET A 1 -0.11 -12.15 17.37
C MET A 1 0.53 -11.27 16.32
N LYS A 2 0.92 -11.80 15.15
CA LYS A 2 1.45 -10.99 14.05
C LYS A 2 0.43 -10.89 12.93
N ILE A 3 0.23 -9.70 12.37
CA ILE A 3 -0.77 -9.43 11.33
C ILE A 3 -0.06 -8.98 10.05
N SER A 4 -0.33 -9.66 8.94
CA SER A 4 0.06 -9.24 7.59
C SER A 4 -1.19 -8.84 6.80
N ILE A 5 -1.13 -7.70 6.11
CA ILE A 5 -2.19 -7.21 5.22
C ILE A 5 -1.70 -7.27 3.78
N ALA A 6 -2.45 -7.93 2.91
CA ALA A 6 -2.22 -7.91 1.46
C ALA A 6 -3.40 -7.21 0.77
N THR A 7 -3.11 -6.22 -0.07
CA THR A 7 -4.13 -5.45 -0.80
C THR A 7 -3.68 -5.13 -2.23
N SER A 8 -4.63 -4.84 -3.11
CA SER A 8 -4.37 -4.32 -4.45
C SER A 8 -4.85 -2.89 -4.59
N THR A 9 -4.24 -2.12 -5.49
CA THR A 9 -4.60 -0.71 -5.72
C THR A 9 -4.50 -0.32 -7.19
N PHE A 10 -5.35 0.62 -7.59
CA PHE A 10 -5.38 1.24 -8.91
C PHE A 10 -5.96 2.65 -8.82
N ASN A 11 -5.15 3.65 -9.15
CA ASN A 11 -5.52 5.07 -9.16
C ASN A 11 -6.25 5.55 -7.88
N GLN A 12 -5.68 5.21 -6.72
CA GLN A 12 -6.17 5.55 -5.39
C GLN A 12 -5.40 6.73 -4.77
N GLU A 13 -4.95 7.72 -5.55
CA GLU A 13 -4.11 8.81 -5.02
C GLU A 13 -4.78 9.59 -3.87
N LYS A 14 -6.11 9.58 -3.80
CA LYS A 14 -6.89 10.26 -2.76
C LYS A 14 -7.09 9.43 -1.48
N ASN A 15 -6.98 8.10 -1.55
CA ASN A 15 -7.39 7.19 -0.47
C ASN A 15 -6.26 6.31 0.05
N ILE A 16 -5.19 6.14 -0.72
CA ILE A 16 -4.11 5.21 -0.36
C ILE A 16 -3.39 5.59 0.95
N ARG A 17 -3.38 6.89 1.31
CA ARG A 17 -2.81 7.36 2.57
C ARG A 17 -3.65 6.96 3.77
N ASP A 18 -4.96 7.22 3.72
CA ASP A 18 -5.89 6.87 4.79
C ASP A 18 -5.88 5.36 5.06
N PHE A 19 -5.80 4.54 3.99
CA PHE A 19 -5.61 3.09 4.12
C PHE A 19 -4.30 2.75 4.83
N LEU A 20 -3.18 3.34 4.40
CA LEU A 20 -1.87 3.07 4.98
C LEU A 20 -1.81 3.49 6.45
N ASP A 21 -2.36 4.65 6.80
CA ASP A 21 -2.37 5.16 8.17
C ASP A 21 -3.13 4.19 9.09
N ALA A 22 -4.33 3.74 8.69
CA ALA A 22 -5.10 2.76 9.45
C ALA A 22 -4.43 1.37 9.50
N ALA A 23 -3.87 0.91 8.38
CA ALA A 23 -3.24 -0.40 8.29
C ALA A 23 -1.95 -0.49 9.14
N LEU A 24 -1.16 0.59 9.20
CA LEU A 24 0.09 0.64 9.95
C LEU A 24 -0.09 0.59 11.48
N GLU A 25 -1.29 0.89 11.99
CA GLU A 25 -1.61 0.77 13.42
C GLU A 25 -1.76 -0.69 13.86
N ILE A 26 -2.17 -1.58 12.95
CA ILE A 26 -2.54 -2.96 13.28
C ILE A 26 -1.64 -4.02 12.64
N ALA A 27 -0.93 -3.69 11.56
CA ALA A 27 -0.15 -4.66 10.79
C ALA A 27 1.36 -4.54 11.05
N ASP A 28 2.00 -5.70 11.18
CA ASP A 28 3.46 -5.82 11.19
C ASP A 28 4.05 -5.72 9.78
N GLU A 29 3.27 -6.15 8.77
CA GLU A 29 3.66 -6.19 7.36
C GLU A 29 2.47 -5.83 6.46
N ILE A 30 2.71 -5.00 5.46
CA ILE A 30 1.72 -4.70 4.41
C ILE A 30 2.34 -4.94 3.02
N ILE A 31 1.62 -5.68 2.18
CA ILE A 31 1.97 -5.93 0.77
C ILE A 31 0.92 -5.24 -0.09
N ILE A 32 1.35 -4.31 -0.93
CA ILE A 32 0.49 -3.59 -1.86
C ILE A 32 0.83 -4.01 -3.28
N VAL A 33 -0.16 -4.46 -4.04
CA VAL A 33 -0.02 -4.79 -5.46
C VAL A 33 -0.62 -3.65 -6.29
N ASP A 34 0.22 -2.91 -7.00
CA ASP A 34 -0.26 -1.86 -7.90
C ASP A 34 -0.58 -2.42 -9.30
N HIS A 35 -1.80 -2.14 -9.77
CA HIS A 35 -2.30 -2.54 -11.09
C HIS A 35 -2.11 -1.43 -12.14
N PHE A 36 -0.91 -0.89 -12.27
CA PHE A 36 -0.54 0.14 -13.24
C PHE A 36 -1.18 1.51 -13.00
N SER A 37 -1.18 1.99 -11.75
CA SER A 37 -1.67 3.35 -11.49
C SER A 37 -0.89 4.37 -12.32
N THR A 38 -1.63 5.25 -12.98
CA THR A 38 -1.11 6.35 -13.82
C THR A 38 -1.09 7.69 -13.08
N ASP A 39 -1.71 7.73 -11.90
CA ASP A 39 -1.73 8.87 -10.99
C ASP A 39 -0.61 8.80 -9.93
N ARG A 40 -0.74 9.60 -8.87
CA ARG A 40 0.25 9.66 -7.78
C ARG A 40 0.12 8.55 -6.74
N THR A 41 -0.70 7.51 -6.95
CA THR A 41 -0.86 6.37 -6.02
C THR A 41 0.50 5.78 -5.62
N LYS A 42 1.36 5.50 -6.60
CA LYS A 42 2.72 4.97 -6.36
C LYS A 42 3.60 5.91 -5.53
N LYS A 43 3.43 7.22 -5.69
CA LYS A 43 4.16 8.24 -4.93
C LYS A 43 3.71 8.26 -3.46
N TYR A 44 2.43 8.02 -3.22
CA TYR A 44 1.86 8.03 -1.88
C TYR A 44 2.00 6.68 -1.16
N ALA A 45 2.06 5.57 -1.88
CA ALA A 45 2.42 4.24 -1.36
C ALA A 45 3.94 4.00 -1.34
N CYS A 46 4.71 4.96 -0.82
CA CYS A 46 6.17 4.89 -0.81
C CYS A 46 6.67 3.82 0.17
N PRO A 47 7.29 2.72 -0.28
CA PRO A 47 7.66 1.60 0.58
C PRO A 47 8.53 2.02 1.76
N THR A 48 8.27 1.42 2.91
CA THR A 48 9.04 1.62 4.14
C THR A 48 9.46 0.27 4.70
N ARG A 49 10.19 0.23 5.82
CA ARG A 49 10.51 -1.05 6.50
C ARG A 49 9.26 -1.87 6.87
N LYS A 50 8.09 -1.25 6.99
CA LYS A 50 6.83 -1.91 7.38
C LYS A 50 5.96 -2.35 6.21
N TYR A 51 6.22 -1.89 4.97
CA TYR A 51 5.42 -2.29 3.83
C TYR A 51 6.16 -2.25 2.50
N SER A 52 5.76 -3.16 1.60
CA SER A 52 6.33 -3.32 0.26
C SER A 52 5.29 -3.04 -0.83
N LEU A 53 5.72 -2.38 -1.91
CA LEU A 53 4.92 -2.11 -3.09
C LEU A 53 5.39 -3.00 -4.26
N LEU A 54 4.58 -3.98 -4.64
CA LEU A 54 4.80 -4.84 -5.79
C LEU A 54 4.16 -4.21 -7.03
N LYS A 55 4.97 -4.00 -8.06
CA LYS A 55 4.52 -3.52 -9.37
C LYS A 55 4.28 -4.74 -10.25
N LYS A 56 3.06 -4.94 -10.70
CA LYS A 56 2.79 -5.95 -11.74
C LYS A 56 3.10 -5.31 -13.08
N ASN A 57 4.00 -5.92 -13.86
CA ASN A 57 4.33 -5.55 -15.24
C ASN A 57 3.38 -6.23 -16.22
#